data_AF-A0A7V5F010-F1
#
_entry.id   AF-A0A7V5F010-F1
#
_cell.length_a   1.000
_cell.length_b   1.000
_cell.length_c   1.000
_cell.angle_alpha   90.00
_cell.angle_beta   90.00
_cell.angle_gamma   90.00
#
_symmetry.space_group_name_H-M   'P 1'
#
loop_
_entity.id
_entity.type
_entity.pdbx_description
1 polymer ?
#
loop_
_entity_poly.entity_id
_entity_poly.type
_entity_poly.pdbx_seq_one_letter_code
_entity_poly.pdbx_strand_id
1 'polypeptide(L)'
;MNPYEVLNIEQGVTKQDILRAVTLAMRERKYSSREIALAQKTLMASVSNASEEFIRFIDVKSLLDQLDMTLPETKDEVFSEIPDADALKYLSISV
;
A
#
# COMPACT_ATOMS: atom_id res chain seq x y z
N MET A 1 23.69 -11.18 0.60
CA MET A 1 22.47 -11.65 -0.09
C MET A 1 21.79 -10.43 -0.69
N ASN A 2 21.36 -10.51 -1.95
CA ASN A 2 20.69 -9.39 -2.61
C ASN A 2 19.17 -9.49 -2.36
N PRO A 3 18.54 -8.53 -1.65
CA PRO A 3 17.12 -8.63 -1.30
C PRO A 3 16.18 -8.59 -2.52
N TYR A 4 16.61 -7.99 -3.64
CA TYR A 4 15.85 -7.95 -4.90
C TYR A 4 15.80 -9.33 -5.58
N GLU A 5 16.87 -10.12 -5.50
CA GLU A 5 16.92 -11.47 -6.04
C GLU A 5 16.11 -12.47 -5.20
N VAL A 6 16.09 -12.28 -3.87
CA VAL A 6 15.32 -13.13 -2.94
C VAL A 6 13.82 -13.03 -3.21
N LEU A 7 13.37 -11.81 -3.48
CA LEU A 7 11.96 -11.51 -3.72
C LEU A 7 11.62 -11.47 -5.21
N ASN A 8 12.61 -11.66 -6.10
CA ASN A 8 12.48 -11.63 -7.56
C ASN A 8 11.72 -10.39 -8.06
N ILE A 9 12.19 -9.21 -7.67
CA ILE A 9 11.57 -7.92 -7.99
C ILE A 9 12.59 -6.91 -8.51
N GLU A 10 12.12 -6.00 -9.36
CA GLU A 10 12.91 -4.92 -9.93
C GLU A 10 13.06 -3.74 -8.98
N GLN A 11 13.96 -2.81 -9.29
CA GLN A 11 14.13 -1.56 -8.54
C GLN A 11 12.94 -0.63 -8.81
N GLY A 12 12.48 0.11 -7.79
CA GLY A 12 11.36 1.06 -7.93
C GLY A 12 9.96 0.48 -7.69
N VAL A 13 9.86 -0.78 -7.26
CA VAL A 13 8.56 -1.40 -6.90
C VAL A 13 7.95 -0.78 -5.64
N THR A 14 6.61 -0.76 -5.61
CA THR A 14 5.85 -0.21 -4.48
C THR A 14 5.89 -1.12 -3.25
N LYS A 15 5.55 -0.56 -2.07
CA LYS A 15 5.43 -1.36 -0.83
C LYS A 15 4.46 -2.53 -0.98
N GLN A 16 3.37 -2.34 -1.73
CA GLN A 16 2.38 -3.40 -1.98
C GLN A 16 2.96 -4.52 -2.83
N ASP A 17 3.75 -4.19 -3.84
CA ASP A 17 4.40 -5.18 -4.71
C ASP A 17 5.47 -5.98 -3.95
N ILE A 18 6.24 -5.32 -3.06
CA ILE A 18 7.16 -6.01 -2.15
C ILE A 18 6.41 -7.02 -1.28
N LEU A 19 5.26 -6.64 -0.72
CA LEU A 19 4.46 -7.54 0.12
C LEU A 19 3.93 -8.73 -0.71
N ARG A 20 3.43 -8.49 -1.92
CA ARG A 20 2.98 -9.54 -2.83
C ARG A 20 4.12 -10.51 -3.18
N ALA A 21 5.32 -9.97 -3.43
CA ALA A 21 6.52 -10.75 -3.73
C ALA A 21 6.97 -11.62 -2.55
N VAL A 22 6.87 -11.11 -1.31
CA VAL A 22 7.12 -11.90 -0.09
C VAL A 22 6.17 -13.09 -0.02
N THR A 23 4.87 -12.89 -0.27
CA THR A 23 3.88 -13.96 -0.25
C THR A 23 4.19 -15.03 -1.31
N LEU A 24 4.62 -14.60 -2.51
CA LEU A 24 5.03 -15.51 -3.58
C LEU A 24 6.30 -16.29 -3.21
N ALA A 25 7.33 -15.61 -2.69
CA ALA A 25 8.59 -16.24 -2.27
C ALA A 25 8.38 -17.28 -1.16
N MET A 26 7.50 -16.99 -0.20
CA MET A 26 7.12 -17.94 0.85
C MET A 26 6.42 -19.18 0.28
N ARG A 27 5.57 -19.00 -0.74
CA ARG A 27 4.88 -20.10 -1.42
C ARG A 27 5.84 -20.97 -2.22
N GLU A 28 6.81 -20.36 -2.90
CA GLU A 28 7.81 -21.07 -3.72
C GLU A 28 8.82 -21.87 -2.90
N ARG A 29 8.99 -21.55 -1.60
CA ARG A 29 9.90 -22.23 -0.66
C ARG A 29 11.36 -22.34 -1.15
N LYS A 30 11.78 -21.44 -2.05
CA LYS A 30 13.16 -21.38 -2.57
C LYS A 30 14.16 -20.83 -1.57
N TYR A 31 13.70 -19.95 -0.67
CA TYR A 31 14.51 -19.32 0.37
C TYR A 31 13.92 -19.62 1.76
N SER A 32 14.76 -19.54 2.79
CA SER A 32 14.27 -19.70 4.16
C SER A 32 13.38 -18.53 4.57
N SER A 33 12.44 -18.78 5.49
CA SER A 33 11.57 -17.72 6.03
C SER A 33 12.38 -16.57 6.65
N ARG A 34 13.55 -16.87 7.21
CA ARG A 34 14.45 -15.87 7.81
C ARG A 34 15.06 -14.95 6.75
N GLU A 35 15.47 -15.50 5.62
CA GLU A 35 16.03 -14.72 4.51
C GLU A 35 14.98 -13.83 3.85
N ILE A 36 13.77 -14.38 3.65
CA ILE A 36 12.64 -13.61 3.12
C ILE A 36 12.30 -12.43 4.05
N ALA A 37 12.26 -12.66 5.37
CA ALA A 37 11.99 -11.60 6.34
C ALA A 37 13.09 -10.52 6.35
N LEU A 38 14.36 -10.90 6.23
CA LEU A 38 15.47 -9.95 6.12
C LEU A 38 15.39 -9.13 4.84
N ALA A 39 15.06 -9.76 3.71
CA ALA A 39 14.88 -9.09 2.44
C ALA A 39 13.73 -8.07 2.49
N GLN A 40 12.57 -8.49 3.01
CA GLN A 40 11.42 -7.61 3.22
C GLN A 40 11.79 -6.39 4.07
N LYS A 41 12.43 -6.60 5.23
CA LYS A 41 12.82 -5.51 6.14
C LYS A 41 13.75 -4.51 5.46
N THR A 42 14.73 -5.01 4.70
CA THR A 42 15.73 -4.17 4.03
C THR A 42 15.08 -3.29 2.97
N LEU A 43 14.20 -3.85 2.13
CA LEU A 43 13.53 -3.08 1.09
C LEU A 43 12.52 -2.07 1.65
N MET A 44 11.75 -2.46 2.66
CA MET A 44 10.80 -1.56 3.32
C MET A 44 11.50 -0.34 3.95
N ALA A 45 12.67 -0.54 4.57
CA ALA A 45 13.47 0.55 5.13
C ALA A 45 13.99 1.50 4.05
N SER A 46 14.45 0.97 2.91
CA SER A 46 14.91 1.79 1.79
C SER A 46 13.81 2.68 1.21
N VAL A 47 12.58 2.15 1.06
CA VAL A 47 11.45 2.92 0.55
C VAL A 47 11.02 4.00 1.56
N SER A 48 11.01 3.70 2.86
CA SER A 48 10.74 4.70 3.90
C SER A 48 11.77 5.83 3.87
N ASN A 49 13.05 5.49 3.78
CA ASN A 49 14.13 6.47 3.80
C ASN A 49 14.06 7.44 2.60
N ALA A 50 13.85 6.93 1.39
CA ALA A 50 13.73 7.78 0.20
C ALA A 50 12.52 8.72 0.24
N SER A 51 11.38 8.25 0.76
CA SER A 51 10.19 9.08 0.91
C SER A 51 10.33 10.12 2.03
N GLU A 52 10.97 9.75 3.14
CA GLU A 52 11.30 10.69 4.21
C GLU A 52 12.31 11.76 3.76
N GLU A 53 13.31 11.39 2.96
CA GLU A 53 14.29 12.33 2.41
C GLU A 53 13.62 13.33 1.43
N PHE A 54 12.72 12.85 0.56
CA PHE A 54 11.92 13.71 -0.32
C PHE A 54 11.00 14.66 0.46
N ILE A 55 10.30 14.16 1.48
CA ILE A 55 9.44 14.98 2.36
C ILE A 55 10.26 16.00 3.15
N ARG A 56 11.51 15.69 3.52
CA ARG A 56 12.39 16.69 4.16
C ARG A 56 12.87 17.75 3.18
N PHE A 57 13.09 17.39 1.91
CA PHE A 57 13.56 18.31 0.89
C PHE A 57 12.49 19.33 0.49
N ILE A 58 11.23 18.89 0.40
CA ILE A 58 10.10 19.79 0.16
C ILE A 58 9.54 20.21 1.51
N ASP A 59 9.66 21.48 1.90
CA ASP A 59 8.94 22.00 3.08
C ASP A 59 7.43 22.07 2.77
N VAL A 60 6.79 20.89 2.77
CA VAL A 60 5.35 20.74 2.51
C VAL A 60 4.56 21.51 3.57
N LYS A 61 5.11 21.70 4.78
CA LYS A 61 4.43 22.49 5.83
C LYS A 61 4.35 23.96 5.43
N SER A 62 5.46 24.55 5.00
CA SER A 62 5.44 25.93 4.51
C SER A 62 4.54 26.10 3.28
N LEU A 63 4.40 25.07 2.43
CA LEU A 63 3.49 25.11 1.28
C LEU A 63 2.02 24.95 1.71
N LEU A 64 1.72 24.12 2.71
CA LEU A 64 0.38 23.96 3.26
C LEU A 64 -0.10 25.24 3.97
N ASP A 65 0.78 25.92 4.69
CA ASP A 65 0.45 27.21 5.33
C ASP A 65 0.24 28.34 4.30
N GLN A 66 0.84 28.22 3.11
CA GLN A 66 0.65 29.16 1.99
C GLN A 66 -0.57 28.83 1.13
N LEU A 67 -0.97 27.55 1.09
CA LEU A 67 -2.18 27.09 0.45
C LEU A 67 -3.31 27.15 1.48
N ASP A 68 -3.86 28.35 1.66
CA ASP A 68 -5.14 28.59 2.32
C ASP A 68 -6.28 27.99 1.45
N MET A 69 -6.20 26.68 1.21
CA MET A 69 -7.27 25.90 0.60
C MET A 69 -8.25 25.62 1.73
N THR A 70 -9.13 26.59 1.97
CA THR A 70 -10.48 26.30 2.47
C THR A 70 -11.15 25.39 1.45
N LEU A 71 -10.82 24.10 1.50
CA LEU A 71 -11.61 23.06 0.87
C LEU A 71 -13.00 23.21 1.52
N PRO A 72 -14.07 23.53 0.76
CA PRO A 72 -15.39 23.47 1.35
C PRO A 72 -15.55 22.06 1.86
N GLU A 73 -15.82 21.91 3.16
CA GLU A 73 -16.12 20.60 3.74
C GLU A 73 -17.31 20.04 2.98
N THR A 74 -17.02 19.17 2.01
CA THR A 74 -17.99 18.20 1.53
C THR A 74 -18.16 17.28 2.71
N LYS A 75 -19.15 17.63 3.54
CA LYS A 75 -19.72 16.80 4.59
C LYS A 75 -19.68 15.37 4.10
N ASP A 76 -19.00 14.54 4.88
CA ASP A 76 -19.09 13.10 4.78
C ASP A 76 -20.56 12.73 4.60
N GLU A 77 -20.96 12.40 3.38
CA GLU A 77 -22.16 11.61 3.19
C GLU A 77 -21.84 10.25 3.79
N VAL A 78 -22.30 10.14 5.03
CA VAL A 78 -22.37 8.93 5.82
C VAL A 78 -22.90 7.82 4.91
N PHE A 79 -22.05 6.87 4.52
CA PHE A 79 -22.50 5.58 4.04
C PHE A 79 -23.07 4.79 5.23
N SER A 80 -24.17 5.28 5.80
CA SER A 80 -25.05 4.55 6.70
C SER A 80 -26.28 4.17 5.91
N GLU A 81 -26.16 3.14 5.09
CA GLU A 81 -27.25 2.27 4.68
C GLU A 81 -26.61 1.11 3.92
N ILE A 82 -26.20 0.08 4.67
CA ILE A 82 -26.13 -1.26 4.08
C ILE A 82 -27.55 -1.52 3.59
N PRO A 83 -27.78 -1.74 2.28
CA PRO A 83 -29.11 -2.05 1.79
C PRO A 83 -29.60 -3.27 2.56
N ASP A 84 -30.78 -3.15 3.14
CA ASP A 84 -31.46 -4.21 3.87
C ASP A 84 -31.35 -5.53 3.08
N ALA A 85 -31.09 -6.63 3.77
CA ALA A 85 -30.81 -7.94 3.16
C ALA A 85 -31.93 -8.45 2.21
N ASP A 86 -33.09 -7.79 2.20
CA ASP A 86 -34.21 -8.01 1.29
C ASP A 86 -34.00 -7.47 -0.14
N ALA A 87 -33.05 -6.55 -0.38
CA ALA A 87 -32.77 -6.02 -1.71
C ALA A 87 -32.08 -7.05 -2.64
N LEU A 88 -31.49 -8.11 -2.08
CA LEU A 88 -30.84 -9.18 -2.85
C LEU A 88 -31.83 -10.24 -3.38
N LYS A 89 -33.11 -10.15 -3.02
CA LYS A 89 -34.15 -11.07 -3.49
C LYS A 89 -34.49 -10.89 -4.98
N TYR A 90 -34.18 -9.73 -5.55
CA TYR A 90 -34.47 -9.41 -6.95
C TYR A 90 -33.29 -9.67 -7.90
N LEU A 91 -32.13 -10.09 -7.38
CA LEU A 91 -30.97 -10.47 -8.20
C LEU A 91 -30.90 -11.98 -8.48
N SER A 92 -31.95 -12.74 -8.16
CA SER A 92 -32.16 -14.05 -8.77
C SER A 92 -32.68 -13.86 -10.20
N ILE A 93 -31.76 -13.60 -11.12
CA ILE A 93 -32.04 -13.84 -12.54
C ILE A 93 -32.06 -15.36 -12.69
N SER A 94 -33.29 -15.88 -12.81
CA SER A 94 -33.57 -17.28 -13.15
C SER A 94 -32.83 -17.69 -14.43
N VAL A 95 -32.25 -18.89 -14.38
CA VAL A 95 -31.83 -19.68 -15.56
C VAL A 95 -33.04 -20.03 -16.41
#